data_AF-A0A2C2U410-F1
#
_entry.id   AF-A0A2C2U410-F1
#
_cell.length_a   1.000
_cell.length_b   1.000
_cell.length_c   1.000
_cell.angle_alpha   90.00
_cell.angle_beta   90.00
_cell.angle_gamma   90.00
#
_symmetry.space_group_name_H-M   'P 1'
#
loop_
_entity.id
_entity.type
_entity.pdbx_description
1 polymer ?
#
loop_
_entity_poly.entity_id
_entity_poly.type
_entity_poly.pdbx_seq_one_letter_code
_entity_poly.pdbx_strand_id
1 'polypeptide(L)' 'MESLLPQELRKNSTAMGLFGGEFLISEMNFLEKQIVKKVSGATIDQSNLDYEAIKEFASKLNNIKSLV' A
#
# COMPACT_ATOMS: atom_id res chain seq x y z
N MET A 1 10.67 -0.41 -6.00
CA MET A 1 10.88 0.52 -4.87
C MET A 1 12.06 1.48 -5.08
N GLU A 2 13.03 1.14 -5.94
CA GLU A 2 14.29 1.87 -6.15
C GLU A 2 14.14 3.36 -6.54
N SER A 3 12.99 3.79 -7.07
CA SER A 3 12.80 5.15 -7.64
C SER A 3 11.68 6.01 -7.03
N LEU A 4 10.89 5.50 -6.08
CA LEU A 4 9.75 6.27 -5.52
C LEU A 4 10.16 7.23 -4.39
N LEU A 5 11.24 6.91 -3.68
CA LEU A 5 11.78 7.70 -2.58
C LEU A 5 13.31 7.85 -2.76
N PRO A 6 13.88 9.02 -2.39
CA PRO A 6 15.33 9.24 -2.36
C PRO A 6 16.07 8.12 -1.63
N GLN A 7 17.24 7.74 -2.14
CA GLN A 7 18.02 6.63 -1.59
C GLN A 7 18.41 6.87 -0.12
N GLU A 8 18.65 8.12 0.26
CA GLU A 8 18.94 8.50 1.65
C GLU A 8 17.77 8.16 2.59
N LEU A 9 16.53 8.45 2.19
CA LEU A 9 15.35 8.11 2.99
C LEU A 9 15.17 6.59 3.09
N ARG A 10 15.42 5.84 2.01
CA ARG A 10 15.34 4.37 2.02
C ARG A 10 16.40 3.73 2.92
N LYS A 11 17.60 4.31 2.99
CA LYS A 11 18.70 3.82 3.85
C LYS A 11 18.48 4.15 5.33
N ASN A 12 17.85 5.30 5.62
CA ASN A 12 17.64 5.79 6.97
C ASN A 12 16.28 5.43 7.56
N SER A 13 15.36 4.85 6.76
CA SER A 13 14.04 4.42 7.24
C SER A 13 14.14 3.18 8.11
N THR A 14 13.45 3.18 9.25
CA THR A 14 13.45 2.02 10.15
C THR A 14 12.59 0.86 9.67
N ALA A 15 11.59 1.13 8.85
CA ALA A 15 10.81 0.11 8.17
C ALA A 15 10.39 0.62 6.78
N MET A 16 10.35 -0.28 5.80
CA MET A 16 9.79 -0.03 4.48
C MET A 16 8.82 -1.15 4.14
N GLY A 17 7.77 -0.86 3.37
CA GLY A 17 6.81 -1.87 2.93
C GLY A 17 6.11 -1.48 1.64
N LEU A 18 5.73 -2.48 0.86
CA LEU A 18 4.81 -2.37 -0.26
C LEU A 18 3.61 -3.26 0.07
N PHE A 19 2.45 -2.65 0.24
CA PHE A 19 1.28 -3.35 0.79
C PHE A 19 0.27 -3.76 -0.28
N GLY A 20 0.56 -3.49 -1.55
CA GLY A 20 -0.43 -3.61 -2.62
C GLY A 20 -1.47 -2.50 -2.53
N GLY A 21 -2.72 -2.83 -2.84
CA GLY A 21 -3.84 -1.89 -2.82
C GLY A 21 -5.16 -2.57 -3.13
N GLU A 22 -6.24 -1.81 -3.08
CA GLU A 22 -7.58 -2.31 -3.34
C GLU A 22 -8.41 -1.36 -4.20
N PHE A 23 -9.37 -1.94 -4.92
CA PHE A 23 -10.46 -1.23 -5.58
C PHE A 23 -11.77 -1.67 -4.93
N LEU A 24 -12.45 -0.76 -4.25
CA LEU A 24 -13.80 -0.94 -3.74
C LEU A 24 -14.78 -0.29 -4.72
N ILE A 25 -14.93 -0.92 -5.90
CA ILE A 25 -15.76 -0.46 -7.02
C ILE A 25 -17.25 -0.39 -6.65
N SER A 26 -17.69 -1.23 -5.71
CA SER A 26 -19.03 -1.21 -5.11
C SER A 26 -19.32 0.10 -4.38
N GLU A 27 -18.31 0.70 -3.75
CA GLU A 27 -18.41 1.91 -2.93
C GLU A 27 -18.15 3.21 -3.71
N MET A 28 -17.80 3.11 -5.01
CA MET A 28 -17.49 4.26 -5.87
C MET A 28 -18.72 4.84 -6.57
N ASN A 29 -18.72 6.16 -6.77
CA ASN A 29 -19.72 6.82 -7.61
C ASN A 29 -19.52 6.52 -9.12
N PHE A 30 -20.50 6.90 -9.94
CA PHE A 30 -20.45 6.59 -11.38
C PHE A 30 -19.18 7.13 -12.07
N LEU A 31 -18.73 8.35 -11.74
CA LEU A 31 -17.57 8.96 -12.38
C LEU A 31 -16.27 8.26 -11.96
N GLU A 32 -16.08 8.03 -10.66
CA GLU A 32 -14.93 7.29 -10.10
C GLU A 32 -14.82 5.90 -10.71
N LYS A 33 -15.95 5.17 -10.76
CA LYS A 33 -16.04 3.84 -11.38
C LYS A 33 -15.61 3.86 -12.85
N GLN A 34 -16.03 4.86 -13.64
CA GLN A 34 -15.58 4.96 -15.05
C GLN A 34 -14.07 5.25 -15.17
N ILE A 35 -13.53 6.13 -14.31
CA ILE A 35 -12.10 6.45 -14.31
C ILE A 35 -11.29 5.20 -13.97
N VAL A 36 -11.60 4.54 -12.86
CA VAL A 36 -10.89 3.33 -12.42
C VAL A 36 -10.97 2.25 -13.47
N LYS A 37 -12.17 1.96 -13.99
CA LYS A 37 -12.35 0.98 -15.08
C LYS A 37 -11.48 1.30 -16.30
N LYS A 38 -11.31 2.58 -16.64
CA LYS A 38 -10.51 2.99 -17.79
C LYS A 38 -9.00 2.82 -17.57
N VAL A 39 -8.50 3.13 -16.36
CA VAL A 39 -7.05 3.11 -16.07
C VAL A 39 -6.54 1.76 -15.60
N SER A 40 -7.34 1.01 -14.83
CA SER A 40 -6.93 -0.28 -14.26
C SER A 40 -7.55 -1.49 -14.95
N GLY A 41 -8.67 -1.30 -15.66
CA GLY A 41 -9.45 -2.42 -16.22
C GLY A 41 -10.29 -3.18 -15.19
N ALA A 42 -10.25 -2.79 -13.92
CA ALA A 42 -11.04 -3.43 -12.87
C ALA A 42 -12.54 -3.13 -13.06
N THR A 43 -13.36 -4.17 -12.97
CA THR A 43 -14.83 -4.08 -13.11
C THR A 43 -15.59 -4.53 -11.87
N ILE A 44 -14.90 -5.14 -10.92
CA ILE A 44 -15.40 -5.64 -9.64
C ILE A 44 -14.44 -5.24 -8.52
N ASP A 45 -14.86 -5.43 -7.28
CA ASP A 45 -13.99 -5.22 -6.14
C ASP A 45 -12.76 -6.13 -6.21
N GLN A 46 -11.60 -5.56 -5.91
CA GLN A 46 -10.32 -6.26 -5.89
C GLN A 46 -9.58 -5.89 -4.62
N SER A 47 -9.19 -6.89 -3.84
CA SER A 47 -8.32 -6.68 -2.69
C SER A 47 -7.02 -7.44 -2.93
N ASN A 48 -5.97 -6.69 -3.22
CA ASN A 48 -4.61 -7.21 -3.41
C ASN A 48 -3.70 -6.71 -2.28
N LEU A 49 -4.27 -6.48 -1.10
CA LEU A 49 -3.53 -6.06 0.08
C LEU A 49 -2.67 -7.22 0.60
N ASP A 50 -1.38 -6.98 0.75
CA ASP A 50 -0.45 -7.93 1.37
C ASP A 50 -0.44 -7.71 2.89
N TYR A 51 -1.34 -8.41 3.57
CA TYR A 51 -1.48 -8.34 5.02
C TYR A 51 -0.24 -8.85 5.77
N GLU A 52 0.55 -9.75 5.20
CA GLU A 52 1.78 -10.22 5.83
C GLU A 52 2.86 -9.14 5.78
N ALA A 53 3.02 -8.45 4.64
CA ALA A 53 3.90 -7.30 4.54
C ALA A 53 3.48 -6.15 5.49
N ILE A 54 2.18 -5.93 5.67
CA ILE A 54 1.65 -4.95 6.64
C ILE A 54 2.02 -5.36 8.08
N LYS A 55 1.82 -6.63 8.45
CA LYS A 55 2.16 -7.15 9.79
C LYS A 55 3.65 -7.04 10.06
N GLU A 56 4.50 -7.41 9.10
CA GLU A 56 5.95 -7.32 9.22
C GLU A 56 6.40 -5.86 9.40
N PHE A 57 5.85 -4.95 8.60
CA PHE A 57 6.11 -3.52 8.72
C PHE A 57 5.70 -2.97 10.11
N ALA A 58 4.50 -3.31 10.58
CA ALA A 58 4.01 -2.89 11.89
C ALA A 58 4.86 -3.47 13.03
N SER A 59 5.27 -4.73 12.93
CA SER A 59 6.16 -5.37 13.91
C SER A 59 7.52 -4.66 13.99
N LYS A 60 8.14 -4.35 12.84
CA LYS A 60 9.40 -3.59 12.78
C LYS A 60 9.25 -2.23 13.46
N LEU A 61 8.15 -1.51 13.23
CA LEU A 61 7.89 -0.23 13.89
C LEU A 61 7.71 -0.36 15.41
N ASN A 62 6.93 -1.35 15.85
CA ASN A 62 6.65 -1.55 17.28
C ASN A 62 7.89 -1.99 18.07
N ASN A 63 8.78 -2.78 17.46
CA ASN A 63 10.03 -3.21 18.10
C ASN A 63 10.97 -2.03 18.39
N ILE A 64 10.91 -0.94 17.61
CA ILE A 64 11.65 0.30 17.91
C ILE A 64 11.13 0.92 19.20
N LYS A 65 9.81 0.93 19.39
CA LYS A 65 9.15 1.54 20.56
C LYS A 65 9.45 0.79 21.85
N SER A 66 9.94 -0.45 21.77
CA SER A 66 10.39 -1.26 22.91
C SER A 66 11.86 -1.01 23.29
N LEU A 67 12.64 -0.35 22.44
CA LEU A 67 14.08 -0.13 22.59
C LEU A 67 14.45 1.32 23.01
N VAL A 68 13.45 2.20 23.09
CA VAL A 68 13.55 3.60 23.53
C VAL A 68 12.72 3.77 24.79
#